data_AF-B5AE23-F1
#
_entry.id   AF-B5AE23-F1
#
_cell.length_a   1.000
_cell.length_b   1.000
_cell.length_c   1.000
_cell.angle_alpha   90.00
_cell.angle_beta   90.00
_cell.angle_gamma   90.00
#
_symmetry.space_group_name_H-M   'P 1'
#
loop_
_entity.id
_entity.type
_entity.pdbx_description
1 polymer ?
#
loop_
_entity_poly.entity_id
_entity_poly.type
_entity_poly.pdbx_seq_one_letter_code
_entity_poly.pdbx_strand_id
1 'polypeptide(L)'
;MVDLDWQTKMVHSNIMPPMSPKLSLPDHNIPIPTLQLPLRQNDITAASSPICAAYDNYLRLPELRALWASKDFPNWANEPILKPALHALEITFRLLATVFSDPRPYINKREWTRRVESLATAQIQIIAMLCEDEEENPETRGKAPVTDINGFTGQSRSYSEESLLPRLATWQKSKDVAQRILNSVDYEMERCTYTLGLGEANIAGKKIFLFDAVCRPREIHSLETTPFDDYVGNHENKTLHATQQIAECWTRSVKKLLERVTESVEKKALEKAASECHAVERIWKLLTEVGDMNLMMDPEDFLRLKKELGMMRTAGETVAFCFRSRELVEVARVCRNLREKVPEILEVEVDPKGGPGMMEAAMKVYSEKEKGKVHVLQGMQGIEVAMKRFFYAYKQVVTVMMGSSEADNGFTKIFLEPTYFPSLDAAKTFLGYYNQN
;
A
#
# COMPACT_ATOMS: atom_id res chain seq x y z
N MET A 1 -23.61 6.26 -0.50
CA MET A 1 -24.70 5.43 -1.07
C MET A 1 -24.88 5.89 -2.50
N VAL A 2 -24.39 5.12 -3.47
CA VAL A 2 -24.35 5.51 -4.89
C VAL A 2 -25.74 5.23 -5.48
N ASP A 3 -26.33 6.23 -6.13
CA ASP A 3 -27.63 6.10 -6.82
C ASP A 3 -27.45 5.19 -8.04
N LEU A 4 -27.98 3.96 -7.94
CA LEU A 4 -27.81 2.88 -8.93
C LEU A 4 -28.62 3.12 -10.21
N ASP A 5 -29.51 4.12 -10.23
CA ASP A 5 -30.45 4.36 -11.33
C ASP A 5 -30.17 5.64 -12.14
N TRP A 6 -28.95 6.21 -12.04
CA TRP A 6 -28.66 7.49 -12.70
C TRP A 6 -28.78 7.41 -14.23
N GLN A 7 -28.47 6.27 -14.84
CA GLN A 7 -28.64 6.05 -16.29
C GLN A 7 -30.11 5.99 -16.69
N THR A 8 -30.96 5.36 -15.88
CA THR A 8 -32.41 5.28 -16.09
C THR A 8 -33.08 6.65 -15.95
N LYS A 9 -32.56 7.49 -15.04
CA LYS A 9 -33.06 8.86 -14.79
C LYS A 9 -32.74 9.85 -15.93
N MET A 10 -31.67 9.61 -16.70
CA MET A 10 -31.34 10.44 -17.88
C MET A 10 -32.25 10.20 -19.10
N VAL A 11 -32.96 9.07 -19.16
CA VAL A 11 -33.78 8.69 -20.33
C VAL A 11 -35.21 9.25 -20.24
N HIS A 12 -35.61 9.86 -19.11
CA HIS A 12 -36.97 10.38 -18.90
C HIS A 12 -37.17 11.88 -19.22
N SER A 13 -36.17 12.59 -19.74
CA SER A 13 -36.36 13.95 -20.25
C SER A 13 -36.74 13.95 -21.74
N ASN A 14 -38.05 14.06 -21.98
CA ASN A 14 -38.71 14.50 -23.22
C ASN A 14 -38.39 13.75 -24.53
N ILE A 15 -39.24 12.78 -24.89
CA ILE A 15 -39.92 12.58 -26.20
C ILE A 15 -40.93 11.42 -26.02
N MET A 16 -42.18 11.60 -26.47
CA MET A 16 -43.24 10.57 -26.39
C MET A 16 -42.95 9.34 -27.28
N PRO A 17 -43.50 8.15 -26.95
CA PRO A 17 -43.11 6.87 -27.56
C PRO A 17 -43.99 6.48 -28.77
N PRO A 18 -43.49 5.68 -29.75
CA PRO A 18 -44.34 4.81 -30.53
C PRO A 18 -44.42 3.42 -29.88
N MET A 19 -45.66 3.01 -29.61
CA MET A 19 -46.19 1.68 -29.28
C MET A 19 -45.21 0.51 -29.03
N SER A 20 -45.34 -0.07 -27.84
CA SER A 20 -44.78 -1.36 -27.45
C SER A 20 -45.49 -2.53 -28.13
N PRO A 21 -44.77 -3.51 -28.72
CA PRO A 21 -45.28 -4.85 -28.90
C PRO A 21 -45.01 -5.69 -27.65
N LYS A 22 -46.05 -6.35 -27.14
CA LYS A 22 -45.96 -7.36 -26.08
C LYS A 22 -45.06 -8.51 -26.54
N LEU A 23 -43.96 -8.74 -25.84
CA LEU A 23 -43.11 -9.93 -26.02
C LEU A 23 -43.55 -11.01 -25.03
N SER A 24 -44.28 -11.98 -25.55
CA SER A 24 -44.47 -13.30 -24.96
C SER A 24 -43.13 -14.04 -24.94
N LEU A 25 -42.75 -14.56 -23.78
CA LEU A 25 -41.61 -15.46 -23.58
C LEU A 25 -41.84 -16.80 -24.31
N PRO A 26 -40.88 -17.28 -25.13
CA PRO A 26 -40.78 -18.68 -25.47
C PRO A 26 -39.72 -19.35 -24.59
N ASP A 27 -40.09 -20.50 -24.01
CA ASP A 27 -39.16 -21.52 -23.53
C ASP A 27 -38.20 -21.92 -24.67
N HIS A 28 -36.90 -21.66 -24.47
CA HIS A 28 -35.74 -22.47 -24.87
C HIS A 28 -34.45 -21.64 -24.96
N ASN A 29 -33.41 -22.14 -24.27
CA ASN A 29 -31.98 -21.85 -24.43
C ASN A 29 -31.60 -20.39 -24.74
N ILE A 30 -31.45 -19.58 -23.69
CA ILE A 30 -30.76 -18.29 -23.77
C ILE A 30 -29.28 -18.56 -24.10
N PRO A 31 -28.74 -18.09 -25.24
CA PRO A 31 -27.31 -18.06 -25.44
C PRO A 31 -26.75 -16.93 -24.57
N ILE A 32 -26.03 -17.30 -23.51
CA ILE A 32 -25.24 -16.34 -22.72
C ILE A 32 -24.28 -15.64 -23.70
N PRO A 33 -24.22 -14.30 -23.76
CA PRO A 33 -23.25 -13.62 -24.59
C PRO A 33 -21.86 -14.00 -24.10
N THR A 34 -21.13 -14.78 -24.89
CA THR A 34 -19.70 -14.98 -24.71
C THR A 34 -19.02 -13.63 -24.90
N LEU A 35 -18.76 -12.93 -23.78
CA LEU A 35 -17.87 -11.76 -23.70
C LEU A 35 -16.44 -12.21 -24.01
N GLN A 36 -16.18 -12.59 -25.27
CA GLN A 36 -14.85 -12.79 -25.80
C GLN A 36 -14.27 -11.43 -26.15
N LEU A 37 -13.85 -10.67 -25.12
CA LEU A 37 -12.77 -9.73 -25.34
C LEU A 37 -11.47 -10.53 -25.32
N PRO A 38 -10.64 -10.49 -26.37
CA PRO A 38 -9.30 -11.04 -26.29
C PRO A 38 -8.54 -10.28 -25.22
N LEU A 39 -8.22 -10.98 -24.12
CA LEU A 39 -7.40 -10.49 -23.03
C LEU A 39 -5.99 -10.24 -23.57
N ARG A 40 -5.73 -9.09 -24.20
CA ARG A 40 -4.36 -8.69 -24.51
C ARG A 40 -3.63 -8.58 -23.17
N GLN A 41 -2.60 -9.42 -22.98
CA GLN A 41 -1.63 -9.28 -21.91
C GLN A 41 -0.94 -7.92 -22.04
N ASN A 42 -1.53 -6.91 -21.44
CA ASN A 42 -0.82 -5.73 -21.03
C ASN A 42 -0.10 -6.14 -19.74
N ASP A 43 1.20 -6.41 -19.85
CA ASP A 43 2.01 -6.76 -18.70
C ASP A 43 2.52 -5.48 -18.05
N ILE A 44 2.27 -5.35 -16.74
CA ILE A 44 2.93 -4.34 -15.90
C ILE A 44 4.42 -4.70 -15.92
N THR A 45 5.20 -3.87 -16.59
CA THR A 45 6.62 -4.10 -16.88
C THR A 45 7.47 -3.04 -16.21
N ALA A 46 8.62 -3.48 -15.70
CA ALA A 46 9.61 -2.57 -15.14
C ALA A 46 10.33 -1.85 -16.27
N ALA A 47 10.94 -0.71 -15.95
CA ALA A 47 11.87 -0.03 -16.83
C ALA A 47 13.06 -0.96 -17.21
N SER A 48 13.83 -0.57 -18.22
CA SER A 48 15.04 -1.32 -18.58
C SER A 48 16.00 -1.53 -17.39
N SER A 49 16.74 -2.65 -17.43
CA SER A 49 17.64 -3.06 -16.34
C SER A 49 18.59 -1.96 -15.85
N PRO A 50 19.24 -1.16 -16.73
CA PRO A 50 20.12 -0.06 -16.30
C PRO A 50 19.39 1.04 -15.53
N ILE A 51 18.15 1.38 -15.91
CA ILE A 51 17.34 2.40 -15.24
C ILE A 51 16.93 1.93 -13.84
N CYS A 52 16.50 0.68 -13.71
CA CYS A 52 16.22 0.09 -12.40
C CYS A 52 17.47 0.05 -11.51
N ALA A 53 18.65 -0.27 -12.06
CA ALA A 53 19.89 -0.31 -11.28
C ALA A 53 20.30 1.10 -10.80
N ALA A 54 20.13 2.12 -11.64
CA ALA A 54 20.37 3.51 -11.25
C ALA A 54 19.41 3.97 -10.14
N TYR A 55 18.14 3.55 -10.22
CA TYR A 55 17.14 3.78 -9.16
C TYR A 55 17.52 3.09 -7.85
N ASP A 56 17.91 1.82 -7.91
CA ASP A 56 18.37 1.05 -6.74
C ASP A 56 19.56 1.73 -6.06
N ASN A 57 20.54 2.21 -6.84
CA ASN A 57 21.70 2.92 -6.32
C ASN A 57 21.33 4.29 -5.72
N TYR A 58 20.47 5.05 -6.39
CA TYR A 58 19.97 6.34 -5.90
C TYR A 58 19.34 6.21 -4.51
N LEU A 59 18.52 5.19 -4.32
CA LEU A 59 17.78 4.96 -3.08
C LEU A 59 18.54 4.16 -2.01
N ARG A 60 19.78 3.72 -2.29
CA ARG A 60 20.55 2.80 -1.42
C ARG A 60 19.75 1.53 -1.10
N LEU A 61 19.02 1.01 -2.09
CA LEU A 61 18.19 -0.18 -1.94
C LEU A 61 18.97 -1.47 -1.66
N PRO A 62 20.18 -1.70 -2.20
CA PRO A 62 20.98 -2.85 -1.80
C PRO A 62 21.21 -2.92 -0.29
N GLU A 63 21.52 -1.78 0.33
CA GLU A 63 21.74 -1.65 1.77
C GLU A 63 20.44 -1.84 2.55
N LEU A 64 19.35 -1.17 2.15
CA LEU A 64 18.03 -1.38 2.76
C LEU A 64 17.58 -2.85 2.68
N ARG A 65 17.76 -3.50 1.53
CA ARG A 65 17.43 -4.92 1.32
C ARG A 65 18.28 -5.84 2.19
N ALA A 66 19.56 -5.50 2.44
CA ALA A 66 20.40 -6.24 3.36
C ALA A 66 19.85 -6.16 4.79
N LEU A 67 19.38 -4.99 5.23
CA LEU A 67 18.72 -4.82 6.53
C LEU A 67 17.43 -5.66 6.62
N TRP A 68 16.59 -5.64 5.58
CA TRP A 68 15.36 -6.44 5.56
C TRP A 68 15.62 -7.95 5.50
N ALA A 69 16.77 -8.37 4.98
CA ALA A 69 17.17 -9.78 4.89
C ALA A 69 17.76 -10.32 6.21
N SER A 70 18.20 -9.45 7.12
CA SER A 70 18.66 -9.85 8.44
C SER A 70 17.53 -10.51 9.25
N LYS A 71 17.78 -11.71 9.76
CA LYS A 71 16.84 -12.48 10.60
C LYS A 71 17.33 -12.43 12.04
N ASP A 72 17.15 -11.28 12.66
CA ASP A 72 17.61 -11.05 14.04
C ASP A 72 16.64 -11.69 15.04
N PHE A 73 15.37 -11.82 14.64
CA PHE A 73 14.30 -12.36 15.47
C PHE A 73 13.60 -13.52 14.74
N PRO A 74 14.29 -14.66 14.52
CA PRO A 74 13.78 -15.75 13.68
C PRO A 74 12.47 -16.39 14.20
N ASN A 75 12.18 -16.22 15.49
CA ASN A 75 10.93 -16.69 16.09
C ASN A 75 9.76 -15.72 15.88
N TRP A 76 10.03 -14.47 15.51
CA TRP A 76 9.01 -13.45 15.26
C TRP A 76 8.57 -13.51 13.79
N ALA A 77 7.45 -14.18 13.54
CA ALA A 77 6.98 -14.41 12.18
C ALA A 77 6.75 -13.10 11.40
N ASN A 78 6.32 -12.02 12.08
CA ASN A 78 6.08 -10.71 11.48
C ASN A 78 7.34 -9.89 11.21
N GLU A 79 8.53 -10.31 11.65
CA GLU A 79 9.80 -9.61 11.37
C GLU A 79 9.93 -9.16 9.89
N PRO A 80 9.76 -10.02 8.87
CA PRO A 80 9.90 -9.62 7.46
C PRO A 80 8.86 -8.60 6.96
N ILE A 81 7.76 -8.37 7.69
CA ILE A 81 6.70 -7.41 7.34
C ILE A 81 6.86 -6.13 8.15
N LEU A 82 7.03 -6.25 9.47
CA LEU A 82 7.09 -5.13 10.40
C LEU A 82 8.46 -4.43 10.37
N LYS A 83 9.58 -5.14 10.16
CA LYS A 83 10.91 -4.50 10.07
C LYS A 83 10.95 -3.44 8.95
N PRO A 84 10.57 -3.74 7.68
CA PRO A 84 10.48 -2.70 6.65
C PRO A 84 9.48 -1.58 6.99
N ALA A 85 8.31 -1.90 7.57
CA ALA A 85 7.32 -0.90 7.97
C ALA A 85 7.87 0.09 9.02
N LEU A 86 8.63 -0.41 9.99
CA LEU A 86 9.30 0.41 11.01
C LEU A 86 10.42 1.28 10.39
N HIS A 87 11.17 0.75 9.41
CA HIS A 87 12.13 1.56 8.66
C HIS A 87 11.43 2.71 7.91
N ALA A 88 10.26 2.45 7.30
CA ALA A 88 9.47 3.48 6.64
C ALA A 88 9.03 4.58 7.63
N LEU A 89 8.62 4.19 8.84
CA LEU A 89 8.22 5.10 9.90
C LEU A 89 9.39 5.98 10.36
N GLU A 90 10.57 5.38 10.57
CA GLU A 90 11.77 6.12 10.94
C GLU A 90 12.21 7.09 9.83
N ILE A 91 12.12 6.68 8.56
CA ILE A 91 12.39 7.57 7.41
C ILE A 91 11.36 8.71 7.36
N THR A 92 10.12 8.47 7.78
CA THR A 92 9.08 9.51 7.86
C THR A 92 9.43 10.55 8.93
N PHE A 93 10.00 10.13 10.07
CA PHE A 93 10.53 11.06 11.08
C PHE A 93 11.71 11.88 10.53
N ARG A 94 12.58 11.27 9.73
CA ARG A 94 13.65 11.99 9.00
C ARG A 94 13.09 12.99 7.99
N LEU A 95 12.03 12.64 7.26
CA LEU A 95 11.35 13.55 6.35
C LEU A 95 10.78 14.75 7.11
N LEU A 96 10.18 14.52 8.28
CA LEU A 96 9.70 15.58 9.16
C LEU A 96 10.84 16.52 9.59
N ALA A 97 11.99 15.97 9.99
CA ALA A 97 13.18 16.75 10.31
C ALA A 97 13.67 17.59 9.11
N THR A 98 13.63 17.03 7.90
CA THR A 98 13.97 17.72 6.65
C THR A 98 13.06 18.93 6.43
N VAL A 99 11.74 18.76 6.57
CA VAL A 99 10.76 19.86 6.41
C VAL A 99 11.02 21.02 7.38
N PHE A 100 11.36 20.72 8.65
CA PHE A 100 11.63 21.77 9.64
C PHE A 100 12.94 22.52 9.40
N SER A 101 13.94 21.82 8.85
CA SER A 101 15.27 22.37 8.54
C SER A 101 15.37 23.05 7.18
N ASP A 102 14.35 22.93 6.33
CA ASP A 102 14.39 23.47 4.97
C ASP A 102 14.52 25.02 5.01
N PRO A 103 15.57 25.61 4.40
CA PRO A 103 15.82 27.04 4.46
C PRO A 103 14.98 27.86 3.46
N ARG A 104 14.33 27.21 2.48
CA ARG A 104 13.65 27.90 1.38
C ARG A 104 12.42 28.67 1.89
N PRO A 105 12.26 29.97 1.55
CA PRO A 105 11.20 30.81 2.12
C PRO A 105 9.82 30.59 1.49
N TYR A 106 9.76 30.07 0.26
CA TYR A 106 8.50 29.91 -0.50
C TYR A 106 7.76 28.60 -0.20
N ILE A 107 8.38 27.68 0.55
CA ILE A 107 7.76 26.38 0.82
C ILE A 107 6.63 26.53 1.85
N ASN A 108 5.54 25.80 1.65
CA ASN A 108 4.46 25.75 2.61
C ASN A 108 4.78 24.76 3.75
N LYS A 109 5.66 25.16 4.68
CA LYS A 109 6.09 24.33 5.82
C LYS A 109 4.92 23.80 6.63
N ARG A 110 3.85 24.59 6.78
CA ARG A 110 2.66 24.20 7.54
C ARG A 110 1.94 23.02 6.90
N GLU A 111 1.70 23.09 5.59
CA GLU A 111 1.04 21.98 4.88
C GLU A 111 1.95 20.76 4.78
N TRP A 112 3.25 20.94 4.52
CA TRP A 112 4.22 19.85 4.57
C TRP A 112 4.18 19.12 5.92
N THR A 113 4.23 19.87 7.02
CA THR A 113 4.17 19.32 8.37
C THR A 113 2.87 18.54 8.59
N ARG A 114 1.72 19.11 8.20
CA ARG A 114 0.41 18.45 8.32
C ARG A 114 0.36 17.13 7.54
N ARG A 115 0.91 17.10 6.33
CA ARG A 115 0.93 15.91 5.47
C ARG A 115 1.86 14.84 6.00
N VAL A 116 3.06 15.20 6.46
CA VAL A 116 4.01 14.25 7.07
C VAL A 116 3.47 13.69 8.39
N GLU A 117 2.84 14.53 9.22
CA GLU A 117 2.14 14.08 10.43
C GLU A 117 1.02 13.08 10.10
N SER A 118 0.14 13.42 9.15
CA SER A 118 -0.93 12.52 8.70
C SER A 118 -0.37 11.20 8.17
N LEU A 119 0.73 11.24 7.41
CA LEU A 119 1.39 10.07 6.88
C LEU A 119 1.97 9.19 7.99
N ALA A 120 2.62 9.79 9.00
CA ALA A 120 3.13 9.05 10.16
C ALA A 120 1.99 8.36 10.93
N THR A 121 0.86 9.05 11.15
CA THR A 121 -0.32 8.47 11.78
C THR A 121 -0.89 7.30 10.98
N ALA A 122 -1.00 7.43 9.66
CA ALA A 122 -1.46 6.34 8.79
C ALA A 122 -0.53 5.11 8.83
N GLN A 123 0.78 5.32 8.92
CA GLN A 123 1.76 4.25 9.10
C GLN A 123 1.62 3.57 10.47
N ILE A 124 1.48 4.36 11.55
CA ILE A 124 1.29 3.84 12.91
C ILE A 124 0.01 3.00 12.99
N GLN A 125 -1.09 3.45 12.38
CA GLN A 125 -2.34 2.69 12.30
C GLN A 125 -2.17 1.32 11.65
N ILE A 126 -1.44 1.25 10.54
CA ILE A 126 -1.18 -0.02 9.84
C ILE A 126 -0.25 -0.91 10.67
N ILE A 127 0.78 -0.34 11.31
CA ILE A 127 1.66 -1.08 12.21
C ILE A 127 0.86 -1.66 13.38
N ALA A 128 0.01 -0.87 14.02
CA ALA A 128 -0.84 -1.31 15.11
C ALA A 128 -1.78 -2.45 14.69
N MET A 129 -2.43 -2.32 13.53
CA MET A 129 -3.26 -3.38 12.93
C MET A 129 -2.47 -4.69 12.74
N LEU A 130 -1.26 -4.61 12.17
CA LEU A 130 -0.41 -5.79 11.95
C LEU A 130 0.07 -6.43 13.26
N CYS A 131 0.28 -5.63 14.30
CA CYS A 131 0.63 -6.12 15.64
C CYS A 131 -0.58 -6.77 16.34
N GLU A 132 -1.78 -6.18 16.23
CA GLU A 132 -3.03 -6.72 16.76
C GLU A 132 -3.34 -8.09 16.13
N ASP A 133 -3.30 -8.19 14.80
CA ASP A 133 -3.53 -9.44 14.05
C ASP A 133 -2.53 -10.55 14.44
N GLU A 134 -1.28 -10.19 14.79
CA GLU A 134 -0.27 -11.16 15.26
C GLU A 134 -0.59 -11.73 16.63
N GLU A 135 -1.08 -10.88 17.52
CA GLU A 135 -1.42 -11.23 18.90
C GLU A 135 -2.72 -12.04 18.98
N GLU A 136 -3.60 -11.93 17.99
CA GLU A 136 -4.76 -12.81 17.83
C GLU A 136 -4.37 -14.20 17.31
N ASN A 137 -3.23 -14.33 16.62
CA ASN A 137 -2.77 -15.61 16.08
C ASN A 137 -2.10 -16.49 17.16
N PRO A 138 -2.69 -17.67 17.49
CA PRO A 138 -2.15 -18.56 18.53
C PRO A 138 -0.72 -19.06 18.25
N GLU A 139 -0.31 -19.16 16.99
CA GLU A 139 1.00 -19.70 16.61
C GLU A 139 2.16 -18.69 16.78
N THR A 140 1.85 -17.39 16.73
CA THR A 140 2.84 -16.31 16.67
C THR A 140 2.77 -15.36 17.86
N ARG A 141 1.69 -15.41 18.65
CA ARG A 141 1.47 -14.61 19.86
C ARG A 141 2.70 -14.60 20.79
N GLY A 142 3.10 -13.40 21.23
CA GLY A 142 4.12 -13.21 22.26
C GLY A 142 5.56 -13.46 21.82
N LYS A 143 5.81 -13.63 20.51
CA LYS A 143 7.17 -13.80 19.95
C LYS A 143 7.83 -12.48 19.56
N ALA A 144 7.10 -11.36 19.62
CA ALA A 144 7.63 -10.03 19.35
C ALA A 144 8.72 -9.64 20.38
N PRO A 145 9.79 -8.94 19.97
CA PRO A 145 10.86 -8.52 20.86
C PRO A 145 10.42 -7.36 21.75
N VAL A 146 10.02 -7.69 22.99
CA VAL A 146 9.49 -6.75 23.97
C VAL A 146 10.20 -6.88 25.32
N THR A 147 10.25 -5.78 26.07
CA THR A 147 10.80 -5.72 27.44
C THR A 147 9.71 -5.34 28.43
N ASP A 148 9.70 -6.00 29.60
CA ASP A 148 8.75 -5.70 30.68
C ASP A 148 9.11 -4.39 31.40
N ILE A 149 8.09 -3.63 31.81
CA ILE A 149 8.28 -2.37 32.55
C ILE A 149 8.85 -2.61 33.96
N ASN A 150 8.54 -3.76 34.58
CA ASN A 150 8.77 -4.00 36.01
C ASN A 150 10.19 -4.45 36.37
N GLY A 151 11.13 -4.42 35.42
CA GLY A 151 12.49 -4.90 35.63
C GLY A 151 13.38 -4.01 36.50
N PHE A 152 13.14 -2.70 36.59
CA PHE A 152 14.04 -1.80 37.32
C PHE A 152 13.31 -0.63 37.99
N THR A 153 13.66 -0.42 39.25
CA THR A 153 13.37 0.75 40.08
C THR A 153 13.36 2.06 39.28
N GLY A 154 12.16 2.60 39.04
CA GLY A 154 11.85 4.04 39.01
C GLY A 154 12.52 4.97 38.00
N GLN A 155 13.43 4.55 37.10
CA GLN A 155 14.20 5.56 36.33
C GLN A 155 14.65 5.28 34.90
N SER A 156 14.29 4.17 34.24
CA SER A 156 14.49 4.11 32.79
C SER A 156 13.46 3.22 32.11
N ARG A 157 12.46 3.86 31.47
CA ARG A 157 11.65 3.20 30.46
C ARG A 157 12.57 2.96 29.26
N SER A 158 12.69 1.71 28.80
CA SER A 158 13.56 1.31 27.69
C SER A 158 13.04 1.80 26.33
N TYR A 159 12.86 3.10 26.19
CA TYR A 159 12.51 3.74 24.92
C TYR A 159 13.71 3.79 23.99
N SER A 160 13.41 3.93 22.70
CA SER A 160 14.38 4.21 21.66
C SER A 160 15.22 5.43 22.00
N GLU A 161 16.54 5.25 22.01
CA GLU A 161 17.51 6.34 22.15
C GLU A 161 17.99 6.83 20.78
N GLU A 162 17.86 5.99 19.75
CA GLU A 162 18.36 6.27 18.41
C GLU A 162 17.31 6.88 17.47
N SER A 163 16.02 6.64 17.68
CA SER A 163 14.95 7.18 16.82
C SER A 163 14.92 8.71 16.82
N LEU A 164 14.55 9.28 15.68
CA LEU A 164 14.39 10.72 15.53
C LEU A 164 13.16 11.27 16.25
N LEU A 165 12.08 10.50 16.44
CA LEU A 165 10.85 11.03 17.02
C LEU A 165 11.03 11.58 18.46
N PRO A 166 11.65 10.84 19.41
CA PRO A 166 11.96 11.39 20.73
C PRO A 166 12.79 12.67 20.65
N ARG A 167 13.76 12.73 19.73
CA ARG A 167 14.62 13.91 19.55
C ARG A 167 13.83 15.11 19.01
N LEU A 168 12.95 14.89 18.04
CA LEU A 168 12.05 15.93 17.49
C LEU A 168 11.09 16.47 18.56
N ALA A 169 10.71 15.68 19.56
CA ALA A 169 9.90 16.13 20.68
C ALA A 169 10.64 17.11 21.61
N THR A 170 11.97 17.11 21.60
CA THR A 170 12.79 18.07 22.39
C THR A 170 13.02 19.41 21.69
N TRP A 171 12.83 19.46 20.37
CA TRP A 171 13.09 20.66 19.58
C TRP A 171 11.90 21.61 19.57
N GLN A 172 12.11 22.88 19.89
CA GLN A 172 11.04 23.88 20.02
C GLN A 172 10.13 23.98 18.78
N LYS A 173 10.68 23.83 17.57
CA LYS A 173 9.93 23.97 16.31
C LYS A 173 9.05 22.75 15.98
N SER A 174 9.45 21.55 16.41
CA SER A 174 8.78 20.28 16.07
C SER A 174 8.07 19.62 17.24
N LYS A 175 8.28 20.13 18.47
CA LYS A 175 7.73 19.58 19.71
C LYS A 175 6.24 19.24 19.63
N ASP A 176 5.42 20.18 19.17
CA ASP A 176 3.97 19.98 19.14
C ASP A 176 3.54 18.86 18.19
N VAL A 177 4.20 18.75 17.04
CA VAL A 177 3.91 17.72 16.03
C VAL A 177 4.41 16.36 16.51
N ALA A 178 5.64 16.31 17.02
CA ALA A 178 6.20 15.09 17.58
C ALA A 178 5.36 14.56 18.74
N GLN A 179 4.87 15.43 19.63
CA GLN A 179 3.97 15.03 20.71
C GLN A 179 2.64 14.48 20.20
N ARG A 180 2.07 15.06 19.13
CA ARG A 180 0.85 14.50 18.51
C ARG A 180 1.09 13.12 17.91
N ILE A 181 2.23 12.91 17.25
CA ILE A 181 2.61 11.58 16.74
C ILE A 181 2.78 10.58 17.90
N LEU A 182 3.46 10.96 19.00
CA LEU A 182 3.59 10.12 20.18
C LEU A 182 2.23 9.76 20.81
N ASN A 183 1.30 10.72 20.83
CA ASN A 183 -0.06 10.46 21.30
C ASN A 183 -0.81 9.52 20.34
N SER A 184 -0.59 9.62 19.03
CA SER A 184 -1.12 8.66 18.06
C SER A 184 -0.55 7.26 18.27
N VAL A 185 0.74 7.12 18.61
CA VAL A 185 1.30 5.81 18.98
C VAL A 185 0.57 5.23 20.20
N ASP A 186 0.40 6.01 21.27
CA ASP A 186 -0.27 5.54 22.49
C ASP A 186 -1.72 5.11 22.22
N TYR A 187 -2.45 5.91 21.44
CA TYR A 187 -3.85 5.66 21.07
C TYR A 187 -4.02 4.44 20.14
N GLU A 188 -3.31 4.41 19.02
CA GLU A 188 -3.50 3.34 18.02
C GLU A 188 -3.00 1.99 18.54
N MET A 189 -1.96 1.99 19.40
CA MET A 189 -1.45 0.76 19.99
C MET A 189 -2.31 0.27 21.16
N GLU A 190 -3.39 0.95 21.58
CA GLU A 190 -4.18 0.60 22.79
C GLU A 190 -4.61 -0.87 22.81
N ARG A 191 -4.95 -1.44 21.64
CA ARG A 191 -5.38 -2.84 21.49
C ARG A 191 -4.24 -3.86 21.45
N CYS A 192 -3.01 -3.41 21.23
CA CYS A 192 -1.83 -4.28 21.21
C CYS A 192 -1.38 -4.62 22.64
N THR A 193 -0.75 -5.79 22.81
CA THR A 193 -0.20 -6.23 24.11
C THR A 193 1.08 -5.48 24.53
N TYR A 194 1.67 -4.73 23.60
CA TYR A 194 2.85 -3.90 23.78
C TYR A 194 2.67 -2.52 23.11
N THR A 195 3.65 -1.64 23.30
CA THR A 195 3.74 -0.32 22.67
C THR A 195 5.02 -0.21 21.84
N LEU A 196 5.14 0.77 20.93
CA LEU A 196 6.25 0.85 19.97
C LEU A 196 7.59 1.28 20.58
N GLY A 197 7.61 1.88 21.77
CA GLY A 197 8.85 2.24 22.45
C GLY A 197 9.54 3.47 21.85
N LEU A 198 8.79 4.42 21.32
CA LEU A 198 9.27 5.67 20.69
C LEU A 198 9.26 6.88 21.63
N GLY A 199 8.97 6.68 22.92
CA GLY A 199 8.86 7.75 23.92
C GLY A 199 7.41 8.17 24.22
N GLU A 200 6.43 7.40 23.74
CA GLU A 200 5.01 7.60 24.01
C GLU A 200 4.68 7.42 25.50
N ALA A 201 3.56 8.01 25.96
CA ALA A 201 3.22 8.03 27.38
C ALA A 201 3.03 6.61 27.98
N ASN A 202 2.54 5.66 27.20
CA ASN A 202 2.25 4.28 27.60
C ASN A 202 1.37 4.25 28.85
N ILE A 203 0.20 4.89 28.78
CA ILE A 203 -0.71 5.07 29.92
C ILE A 203 -1.16 3.73 30.50
N ALA A 204 -1.35 2.73 29.63
CA ALA A 204 -1.77 1.39 30.00
C ALA A 204 -0.66 0.53 30.65
N GLY A 205 0.60 1.00 30.71
CA GLY A 205 1.69 0.25 31.32
C GLY A 205 2.03 -1.05 30.58
N LYS A 206 1.90 -1.06 29.25
CA LYS A 206 2.17 -2.23 28.39
C LYS A 206 3.66 -2.48 28.22
N LYS A 207 4.03 -3.70 27.82
CA LYS A 207 5.43 -4.01 27.46
C LYS A 207 5.94 -3.06 26.37
N ILE A 208 7.24 -2.81 26.36
CA ILE A 208 7.86 -1.88 25.41
C ILE A 208 8.58 -2.67 24.32
N PHE A 209 8.23 -2.43 23.06
CA PHE A 209 8.90 -3.00 21.91
C PHE A 209 10.35 -2.49 21.80
N LEU A 210 11.27 -3.40 21.48
CA LEU A 210 12.69 -3.08 21.31
C LEU A 210 12.95 -2.42 19.95
N PHE A 211 12.48 -1.18 19.80
CA PHE A 211 12.53 -0.44 18.53
C PHE A 211 13.94 -0.36 17.95
N ASP A 212 14.94 -0.01 18.76
CA ASP A 212 16.32 0.16 18.28
C ASP A 212 16.95 -1.14 17.81
N ALA A 213 16.60 -2.27 18.43
CA ALA A 213 17.11 -3.58 18.03
C ALA A 213 16.53 -4.06 16.69
N VAL A 214 15.26 -3.72 16.41
CA VAL A 214 14.57 -4.14 15.19
C VAL A 214 14.78 -3.15 14.04
N CYS A 215 14.50 -1.87 14.29
CA CYS A 215 14.52 -0.82 13.27
C CYS A 215 15.94 -0.32 12.96
N ARG A 216 16.86 -0.44 13.92
CA ARG A 216 18.25 0.04 13.82
C ARG A 216 18.36 1.47 13.26
N PRO A 217 17.80 2.48 13.94
CA PRO A 217 17.66 3.83 13.38
C PRO A 217 18.99 4.43 12.87
N ARG A 218 20.12 4.18 13.56
CA ARG A 218 21.44 4.63 13.09
C ARG A 218 21.80 4.11 11.70
N GLU A 219 21.52 2.84 11.41
CA GLU A 219 21.78 2.25 10.10
C GLU A 219 20.87 2.90 9.05
N ILE A 220 19.59 3.14 9.38
CA ILE A 220 18.65 3.85 8.50
C ILE A 220 19.07 5.30 8.23
N HIS A 221 19.55 6.03 9.25
CA HIS A 221 20.01 7.41 9.10
C HIS A 221 21.26 7.50 8.22
N SER A 222 22.12 6.48 8.24
CA SER A 222 23.29 6.41 7.36
C SER A 222 22.93 6.34 5.86
N LEU A 223 21.69 5.96 5.54
CA LEU A 223 21.17 5.87 4.17
C LEU A 223 20.46 7.16 3.71
N GLU A 224 20.53 8.24 4.49
CA GLU A 224 20.02 9.56 4.10
C GLU A 224 20.73 10.11 2.87
N THR A 225 22.03 9.86 2.73
CA THR A 225 22.84 10.44 1.66
C THR A 225 22.64 9.71 0.34
N THR A 226 22.57 10.45 -0.76
CA THR A 226 22.54 9.89 -2.10
C THR A 226 23.94 9.88 -2.71
N PRO A 227 24.25 8.97 -3.66
CA PRO A 227 25.51 9.00 -4.42
C PRO A 227 25.75 10.29 -5.24
N PHE A 228 24.76 11.20 -5.27
CA PHE A 228 24.74 12.40 -6.07
C PHE A 228 24.89 13.68 -5.21
N ASP A 229 24.95 13.55 -3.88
CA ASP A 229 24.92 14.70 -2.96
C ASP A 229 26.11 15.65 -3.15
N ASP A 230 27.25 15.15 -3.64
CA ASP A 230 28.45 15.96 -3.90
C ASP A 230 28.25 17.02 -5.01
N TYR A 231 27.26 16.84 -5.89
CA TYR A 231 26.98 17.76 -7.01
C TYR A 231 25.51 18.14 -7.18
N VAL A 232 24.59 17.50 -6.46
CA VAL A 232 23.16 17.85 -6.42
C VAL A 232 22.87 18.66 -5.17
N GLY A 233 22.91 19.99 -5.30
CA GLY A 233 22.58 20.93 -4.23
C GLY A 233 21.07 21.18 -4.03
N ASN A 234 20.22 20.51 -4.81
CA ASN A 234 18.78 20.75 -4.82
C ASN A 234 18.10 20.13 -3.60
N HIS A 235 17.37 20.95 -2.84
CA HIS A 235 16.74 20.52 -1.60
C HIS A 235 15.61 19.50 -1.81
N GLU A 236 14.94 19.50 -2.97
CA GLU A 236 13.93 18.48 -3.28
C GLU A 236 14.51 17.08 -3.40
N ASN A 237 15.84 16.93 -3.57
CA ASN A 237 16.49 15.63 -3.61
C ASN A 237 16.24 14.84 -2.32
N LYS A 238 16.32 15.51 -1.16
CA LYS A 238 16.11 14.88 0.15
C LYS A 238 14.68 14.37 0.30
N THR A 239 13.73 15.21 -0.11
CA THR A 239 12.30 14.90 -0.06
C THR A 239 11.95 13.75 -1.00
N LEU A 240 12.44 13.79 -2.25
CA LEU A 240 12.20 12.73 -3.23
C LEU A 240 12.81 11.41 -2.77
N HIS A 241 14.07 11.43 -2.34
CA HIS A 241 14.77 10.27 -1.82
C HIS A 241 14.01 9.62 -0.64
N ALA A 242 13.68 10.40 0.40
CA ALA A 242 12.96 9.90 1.56
C ALA A 242 11.58 9.33 1.20
N THR A 243 10.80 10.04 0.39
CA THR A 243 9.46 9.59 -0.06
C THR A 243 9.53 8.25 -0.78
N GLN A 244 10.57 8.04 -1.58
CA GLN A 244 10.72 6.84 -2.40
C GLN A 244 11.26 5.67 -1.56
N GLN A 245 12.15 5.92 -0.60
CA GLN A 245 12.53 4.89 0.37
C GLN A 245 11.35 4.45 1.24
N ILE A 246 10.47 5.37 1.66
CA ILE A 246 9.21 5.03 2.38
C ILE A 246 8.36 4.10 1.51
N ALA A 247 8.16 4.45 0.23
CA ALA A 247 7.39 3.64 -0.70
C ALA A 247 7.99 2.23 -0.88
N GLU A 248 9.32 2.12 -1.01
CA GLU A 248 10.03 0.84 -1.14
C GLU A 248 9.93 -0.03 0.11
N CYS A 249 10.06 0.57 1.30
CA CYS A 249 9.88 -0.13 2.57
C CYS A 249 8.46 -0.74 2.68
N TRP A 250 7.42 0.02 2.36
CA TRP A 250 6.04 -0.48 2.39
C TRP A 250 5.75 -1.48 1.27
N THR A 251 6.33 -1.28 0.09
CA THR A 251 6.27 -2.25 -1.02
C THR A 251 6.85 -3.60 -0.59
N ARG A 252 7.97 -3.59 0.14
CA ARG A 252 8.56 -4.80 0.73
C ARG A 252 7.61 -5.50 1.70
N SER A 253 6.96 -4.75 2.59
CA SER A 253 5.95 -5.29 3.51
C SER A 253 4.78 -5.93 2.76
N VAL A 254 4.29 -5.29 1.69
CA VAL A 254 3.22 -5.85 0.84
C VAL A 254 3.66 -7.15 0.19
N LYS A 255 4.88 -7.23 -0.35
CA LYS A 255 5.40 -8.46 -0.95
C LYS A 255 5.31 -9.63 0.02
N LYS A 256 5.74 -9.41 1.27
CA LYS A 256 5.71 -10.41 2.33
C LYS A 256 4.31 -10.76 2.82
N LEU A 257 3.39 -9.80 2.83
CA LEU A 257 1.98 -10.07 3.10
C LEU A 257 1.32 -10.89 1.98
N LEU A 258 1.63 -10.63 0.71
CA LEU A 258 1.08 -11.41 -0.41
C LEU A 258 1.57 -12.86 -0.44
N GLU A 259 2.82 -13.10 -0.06
CA GLU A 259 3.34 -14.45 0.18
C GLU A 259 2.47 -15.17 1.24
N ARG A 260 2.15 -14.49 2.35
CA ARG A 260 1.27 -15.05 3.39
C ARG A 260 -0.18 -15.25 2.96
N VAL A 261 -0.78 -14.31 2.23
CA VAL A 261 -2.13 -14.47 1.69
C VAL A 261 -2.21 -15.78 0.90
N THR A 262 -1.19 -16.03 0.07
CA THR A 262 -1.09 -17.25 -0.73
C THR A 262 -1.01 -18.50 0.17
N GLU A 263 -0.12 -18.50 1.16
CA GLU A 263 0.02 -19.62 2.11
C GLU A 263 -1.25 -19.85 2.95
N SER A 264 -1.93 -18.78 3.38
CA SER A 264 -3.14 -18.83 4.19
C SER A 264 -4.31 -19.40 3.38
N VAL A 265 -4.43 -19.04 2.11
CA VAL A 265 -5.42 -19.64 1.19
C VAL A 265 -5.15 -21.13 1.00
N GLU A 266 -3.89 -21.52 0.76
CA GLU A 266 -3.48 -22.93 0.58
C GLU A 266 -3.75 -23.78 1.82
N LYS A 267 -3.58 -23.21 3.01
CA LYS A 267 -3.91 -23.86 4.30
C LYS A 267 -5.39 -23.81 4.65
N LYS A 268 -6.25 -23.25 3.78
CA LYS A 268 -7.68 -22.98 4.03
C LYS A 268 -7.96 -22.11 5.26
N ALA A 269 -6.98 -21.30 5.69
CA ALA A 269 -7.11 -20.33 6.78
C ALA A 269 -7.75 -19.03 6.27
N LEU A 270 -9.01 -19.11 5.83
CA LEU A 270 -9.67 -18.03 5.08
C LEU A 270 -9.85 -16.73 5.88
N GLU A 271 -10.11 -16.81 7.18
CA GLU A 271 -10.25 -15.61 8.03
C GLU A 271 -8.92 -14.83 8.11
N LYS A 272 -7.81 -15.55 8.27
CA LYS A 272 -6.46 -14.98 8.24
C LYS A 272 -6.10 -14.43 6.86
N ALA A 273 -6.41 -15.17 5.79
CA ALA A 273 -6.20 -14.66 4.43
C ALA A 273 -6.99 -13.36 4.18
N ALA A 274 -8.18 -13.23 4.77
CA ALA A 274 -8.99 -12.01 4.64
C ALA A 274 -8.37 -10.81 5.38
N SER A 275 -7.87 -10.99 6.60
CA SER A 275 -7.17 -9.92 7.33
C SER A 275 -5.87 -9.51 6.62
N GLU A 276 -5.10 -10.48 6.12
CA GLU A 276 -3.90 -10.23 5.33
C GLU A 276 -4.22 -9.48 4.02
N CYS A 277 -5.32 -9.81 3.34
CA CYS A 277 -5.81 -9.06 2.19
C CYS A 277 -6.17 -7.61 2.56
N HIS A 278 -6.82 -7.40 3.70
CA HIS A 278 -7.16 -6.06 4.18
C HIS A 278 -5.91 -5.23 4.48
N ALA A 279 -4.89 -5.83 5.11
CA ALA A 279 -3.61 -5.17 5.33
C ALA A 279 -2.94 -4.75 4.01
N VAL A 280 -2.92 -5.62 3.00
CA VAL A 280 -2.40 -5.28 1.66
C VAL A 280 -3.19 -4.12 1.04
N GLU A 281 -4.51 -4.13 1.11
CA GLU A 281 -5.36 -3.04 0.62
C GLU A 281 -5.02 -1.70 1.33
N ARG A 282 -4.86 -1.72 2.65
CA ARG A 282 -4.51 -0.54 3.45
C ARG A 282 -3.15 0.01 3.06
N ILE A 283 -2.16 -0.85 2.82
CA ILE A 283 -0.82 -0.40 2.40
C ILE A 283 -0.86 0.19 0.98
N TRP A 284 -1.65 -0.34 0.05
CA TRP A 284 -1.82 0.30 -1.27
C TRP A 284 -2.40 1.71 -1.17
N LYS A 285 -3.35 1.94 -0.26
CA LYS A 285 -3.88 3.29 0.03
C LYS A 285 -2.77 4.19 0.61
N LEU A 286 -1.99 3.67 1.55
CA LEU A 286 -0.84 4.39 2.10
C LEU A 286 0.20 4.75 1.01
N LEU A 287 0.54 3.84 0.10
CA LEU A 287 1.46 4.11 -1.01
C LEU A 287 0.96 5.25 -1.89
N THR A 288 -0.37 5.41 -2.02
CA THR A 288 -0.98 6.55 -2.71
C THR A 288 -0.69 7.85 -1.96
N GLU A 289 -0.90 7.87 -0.64
CA GLU A 289 -0.60 9.04 0.21
C GLU A 289 0.90 9.39 0.20
N VAL A 290 1.78 8.39 0.20
CA VAL A 290 3.24 8.58 0.02
C VAL A 290 3.53 9.21 -1.33
N GLY A 291 2.91 8.72 -2.41
CA GLY A 291 3.04 9.28 -3.75
C GLY A 291 2.59 10.74 -3.84
N ASP A 292 1.50 11.09 -3.16
CA ASP A 292 0.95 12.45 -3.11
C ASP A 292 1.87 13.45 -2.41
N MET A 293 2.83 13.00 -1.58
CA MET A 293 3.83 13.89 -0.99
C MET A 293 4.65 14.63 -2.05
N ASN A 294 4.81 14.06 -3.25
CA ASN A 294 5.52 14.72 -4.35
C ASN A 294 4.78 15.98 -4.85
N LEU A 295 3.46 16.11 -4.64
CA LEU A 295 2.68 17.30 -5.01
C LEU A 295 3.03 18.53 -4.17
N MET A 296 3.72 18.33 -3.05
CA MET A 296 4.13 19.40 -2.15
C MET A 296 5.46 20.04 -2.54
N MET A 297 6.19 19.42 -3.48
CA MET A 297 7.44 19.95 -4.03
C MET A 297 7.16 21.13 -4.96
N ASP A 298 8.09 22.06 -5.04
CA ASP A 298 8.01 23.12 -6.05
C ASP A 298 8.25 22.53 -7.46
N PRO A 299 7.38 22.79 -8.46
CA PRO A 299 7.54 22.23 -9.80
C PRO A 299 8.84 22.66 -10.50
N GLU A 300 9.30 23.90 -10.33
CA GLU A 300 10.54 24.38 -10.95
C GLU A 300 11.76 23.69 -10.33
N ASP A 301 11.81 23.63 -8.99
CA ASP A 301 12.88 22.91 -8.28
C ASP A 301 12.90 21.42 -8.66
N PHE A 302 11.73 20.78 -8.76
CA PHE A 302 11.62 19.38 -9.16
C PHE A 302 12.13 19.15 -10.60
N LEU A 303 11.76 20.01 -11.55
CA LEU A 303 12.23 19.90 -12.94
C LEU A 303 13.75 20.12 -13.05
N ARG A 304 14.30 21.03 -12.24
CA ARG A 304 15.75 21.20 -12.12
C ARG A 304 16.41 19.94 -11.57
N LEU A 305 15.86 19.35 -10.50
CA LEU A 305 16.33 18.09 -9.93
C LEU A 305 16.31 16.96 -10.95
N LYS A 306 15.21 16.81 -11.71
CA LYS A 306 15.05 15.80 -12.77
C LYS A 306 16.19 15.88 -13.80
N LYS A 307 16.63 17.11 -14.14
CA LYS A 307 17.74 17.36 -15.05
C LYS A 307 19.10 17.02 -14.41
N GLU A 308 19.30 17.40 -13.15
CA GLU A 308 20.53 17.15 -12.37
C GLU A 308 20.78 15.65 -12.15
N LEU A 309 19.74 14.90 -11.77
CA LEU A 309 19.80 13.44 -11.61
C LEU A 309 19.96 12.68 -12.94
N GLY A 310 19.98 13.39 -14.08
CA GLY A 310 20.10 12.77 -15.39
C GLY A 310 18.94 11.84 -15.73
N MET A 311 17.79 11.97 -15.06
CA MET A 311 16.66 11.03 -15.16
C MET A 311 16.07 10.91 -16.56
N MET A 312 16.35 11.87 -17.44
CA MET A 312 15.97 11.93 -18.85
C MET A 312 17.06 11.46 -19.83
N ARG A 313 18.30 11.23 -19.38
CA ARG A 313 19.47 11.16 -20.28
C ARG A 313 20.01 9.76 -20.58
N THR A 314 19.65 8.75 -19.79
CA THR A 314 20.39 7.48 -19.82
C THR A 314 19.91 6.43 -20.82
N ALA A 315 18.77 6.59 -21.52
CA ALA A 315 18.36 5.57 -22.51
C ALA A 315 17.33 6.00 -23.58
N GLY A 316 16.87 7.25 -23.65
CA GLY A 316 15.74 7.61 -24.53
C GLY A 316 14.40 6.98 -24.12
N GLU A 317 14.36 6.31 -22.97
CA GLU A 317 13.18 5.65 -22.41
C GLU A 317 12.50 6.58 -21.39
N THR A 318 11.33 7.13 -21.75
CA THR A 318 10.50 7.97 -20.89
C THR A 318 9.57 7.10 -20.05
N VAL A 319 10.13 6.41 -19.05
CA VAL A 319 9.35 5.59 -18.12
C VAL A 319 9.21 6.30 -16.77
N ALA A 320 7.98 6.29 -16.25
CA ALA A 320 7.65 6.92 -15.00
C ALA A 320 8.41 6.31 -13.82
N PHE A 321 8.68 7.14 -12.81
CA PHE A 321 9.64 6.79 -11.74
C PHE A 321 9.22 5.57 -10.92
N CYS A 322 7.91 5.36 -10.68
CA CYS A 322 7.40 4.16 -10.00
C CYS A 322 7.73 2.84 -10.71
N PHE A 323 7.82 2.83 -12.05
CA PHE A 323 8.16 1.61 -12.81
C PHE A 323 9.66 1.27 -12.79
N ARG A 324 10.48 2.14 -12.21
CA ARG A 324 11.90 1.86 -11.96
C ARG A 324 12.09 0.95 -10.76
N SER A 325 11.11 0.92 -9.85
CA SER A 325 11.01 -0.07 -8.78
C SER A 325 10.65 -1.44 -9.35
N ARG A 326 11.59 -2.39 -9.26
CA ARG A 326 11.33 -3.78 -9.64
C ARG A 326 10.33 -4.44 -8.70
N GLU A 327 10.42 -4.12 -7.41
CA GLU A 327 9.60 -4.75 -6.38
C GLU A 327 8.16 -4.26 -6.45
N LEU A 328 7.91 -2.97 -6.70
CA LEU A 328 6.55 -2.44 -6.88
C LEU A 328 5.86 -3.06 -8.10
N VAL A 329 6.59 -3.19 -9.21
CA VAL A 329 6.09 -3.83 -10.44
C VAL A 329 5.78 -5.30 -10.19
N GLU A 330 6.65 -6.01 -9.46
CA GLU A 330 6.43 -7.41 -9.08
C GLU A 330 5.20 -7.56 -8.18
N VAL A 331 5.08 -6.73 -7.14
CA VAL A 331 3.94 -6.71 -6.22
C VAL A 331 2.64 -6.44 -6.97
N ALA A 332 2.61 -5.47 -7.89
CA ALA A 332 1.43 -5.19 -8.71
C ALA A 332 1.04 -6.39 -9.59
N ARG A 333 2.04 -7.13 -10.12
CA ARG A 333 1.79 -8.37 -10.87
C ARG A 333 1.24 -9.48 -9.98
N VAL A 334 1.78 -9.66 -8.78
CA VAL A 334 1.29 -10.65 -7.82
C VAL A 334 -0.15 -10.34 -7.39
N CYS A 335 -0.49 -9.07 -7.14
CA CYS A 335 -1.87 -8.65 -6.87
C CYS A 335 -2.83 -9.03 -8.00
N ARG A 336 -2.43 -8.84 -9.27
CA ARG A 336 -3.22 -9.27 -10.44
C ARG A 336 -3.38 -10.79 -10.49
N ASN A 337 -2.33 -11.52 -10.12
CA ASN A 337 -2.31 -12.99 -10.16
C ASN A 337 -3.07 -13.64 -8.98
N LEU A 338 -3.52 -12.88 -7.98
CA LEU A 338 -4.45 -13.39 -6.95
C LEU A 338 -5.72 -14.01 -7.55
N ARG A 339 -6.10 -13.63 -8.78
CA ARG A 339 -7.18 -14.27 -9.53
C ARG A 339 -7.00 -15.78 -9.71
N GLU A 340 -5.76 -16.26 -9.73
CA GLU A 340 -5.43 -17.69 -9.88
C GLU A 340 -5.81 -18.49 -8.63
N LYS A 341 -5.99 -17.81 -7.49
CA LYS A 341 -6.45 -18.40 -6.23
C LYS A 341 -7.97 -18.45 -6.09
N VAL A 342 -8.73 -17.78 -6.96
CA VAL A 342 -10.20 -17.76 -6.89
C VAL A 342 -10.83 -19.16 -7.05
N PRO A 343 -10.42 -20.00 -8.01
CA PRO A 343 -10.97 -21.36 -8.13
C PRO A 343 -10.71 -22.21 -6.88
N GLU A 344 -9.53 -22.08 -6.28
CA GLU A 344 -9.13 -22.77 -5.05
C GLU A 344 -10.04 -22.36 -3.87
N ILE A 345 -10.31 -21.05 -3.72
CA ILE A 345 -11.19 -20.52 -2.68
C ILE A 345 -12.65 -20.96 -2.88
N LEU A 346 -13.12 -20.98 -4.13
CA LEU A 346 -14.47 -21.39 -4.50
C LEU A 346 -14.64 -22.92 -4.50
N GLU A 347 -13.56 -23.69 -4.37
CA GLU A 347 -13.52 -25.15 -4.42
C GLU A 347 -14.10 -25.70 -5.74
N VAL A 348 -13.76 -25.06 -6.85
CA VAL A 348 -14.17 -25.45 -8.21
C VAL A 348 -12.98 -25.78 -9.10
N GLU A 349 -13.17 -26.70 -10.04
CA GLU A 349 -12.15 -26.99 -11.04
C GLU A 349 -11.89 -25.76 -11.93
N VAL A 350 -10.62 -25.55 -12.26
CA VAL A 350 -10.18 -24.43 -13.09
C VAL A 350 -10.65 -24.66 -14.52
N ASP A 351 -11.72 -23.97 -14.93
CA ASP A 351 -11.93 -23.73 -16.36
C ASP A 351 -10.95 -22.63 -16.81
N PRO A 352 -9.97 -22.91 -17.69
CA PRO A 352 -9.01 -21.92 -18.17
C PRO A 352 -9.66 -20.71 -18.87
N LYS A 353 -10.96 -20.75 -19.17
CA LYS A 353 -11.73 -19.64 -19.76
C LYS A 353 -12.67 -18.91 -18.79
N GLY A 354 -12.72 -19.32 -17.52
CA GLY A 354 -13.60 -18.73 -16.51
C GLY A 354 -15.09 -18.89 -16.81
N GLY A 355 -15.50 -20.11 -17.13
CA GLY A 355 -16.85 -20.44 -17.55
C GLY A 355 -17.95 -20.27 -16.49
N PRO A 356 -19.21 -20.61 -16.86
CA PRO A 356 -20.41 -20.40 -16.03
C PRO A 356 -20.30 -20.98 -14.61
N GLY A 357 -19.57 -22.09 -14.44
CA GLY A 357 -19.44 -22.76 -13.14
C GLY A 357 -18.72 -21.94 -12.07
N MET A 358 -17.71 -21.13 -12.44
CA MET A 358 -17.01 -20.27 -11.47
C MET A 358 -17.91 -19.12 -11.00
N MET A 359 -18.72 -18.57 -11.92
CA MET A 359 -19.71 -17.54 -11.62
C MET A 359 -20.81 -18.09 -10.71
N GLU A 360 -21.36 -19.26 -11.02
CA GLU A 360 -22.40 -19.91 -10.22
C GLU A 360 -21.91 -20.26 -8.81
N ALA A 361 -20.69 -20.79 -8.68
CA ALA A 361 -20.09 -21.07 -7.37
C ALA A 361 -19.89 -19.78 -6.54
N ALA A 362 -19.44 -18.69 -7.18
CA ALA A 362 -19.36 -17.40 -6.52
C ALA A 362 -20.74 -16.88 -6.09
N MET A 363 -21.78 -17.04 -6.92
CA MET A 363 -23.15 -16.67 -6.58
C MET A 363 -23.67 -17.44 -5.37
N LYS A 364 -23.42 -18.76 -5.32
CA LYS A 364 -23.74 -19.61 -4.17
C LYS A 364 -23.06 -19.12 -2.90
N VAL A 365 -21.74 -18.91 -2.93
CA VAL A 365 -20.93 -18.41 -1.80
C VAL A 365 -21.49 -17.09 -1.26
N TYR A 366 -21.86 -16.15 -2.14
CA TYR A 366 -22.45 -14.87 -1.74
C TYR A 366 -23.89 -15.00 -1.20
N SER A 367 -24.72 -15.87 -1.81
CA SER A 367 -26.10 -16.12 -1.38
C SER A 367 -26.15 -16.77 0.00
N GLU A 368 -25.34 -17.81 0.21
CA GLU A 368 -25.22 -18.56 1.47
C GLU A 368 -24.41 -17.81 2.53
N LYS A 369 -23.73 -16.71 2.15
CA LYS A 369 -22.90 -15.87 3.01
C LYS A 369 -21.81 -16.65 3.73
N GLU A 370 -21.07 -17.48 2.98
CA GLU A 370 -19.91 -18.22 3.49
C GLU A 370 -18.79 -17.24 3.91
N LYS A 371 -18.85 -16.76 5.16
CA LYS A 371 -18.09 -15.60 5.67
C LYS A 371 -16.62 -15.60 5.25
N GLY A 372 -15.89 -16.69 5.48
CA GLY A 372 -14.47 -16.78 5.15
C GLY A 372 -14.19 -16.58 3.66
N LYS A 373 -14.90 -17.31 2.78
CA LYS A 373 -14.74 -17.17 1.32
C LYS A 373 -15.14 -15.78 0.85
N VAL A 374 -16.29 -15.27 1.32
CA VAL A 374 -16.78 -13.92 0.96
C VAL A 374 -15.76 -12.85 1.33
N HIS A 375 -15.21 -12.87 2.54
CA HIS A 375 -14.26 -11.85 2.99
C HIS A 375 -12.94 -11.89 2.20
N VAL A 376 -12.40 -13.08 1.92
CA VAL A 376 -11.16 -13.19 1.11
C VAL A 376 -11.39 -12.65 -0.30
N LEU A 377 -12.48 -13.06 -0.97
CA LEU A 377 -12.80 -12.64 -2.33
C LEU A 377 -13.04 -11.13 -2.41
N GLN A 378 -13.75 -10.55 -1.43
CA GLN A 378 -13.92 -9.10 -1.33
C GLN A 378 -12.60 -8.38 -1.05
N GLY A 379 -11.74 -8.94 -0.19
CA GLY A 379 -10.41 -8.42 0.08
C GLY A 379 -9.54 -8.36 -1.18
N MET A 380 -9.53 -9.43 -1.99
CA MET A 380 -8.82 -9.47 -3.28
C MET A 380 -9.32 -8.39 -4.26
N GLN A 381 -10.64 -8.19 -4.35
CA GLN A 381 -11.23 -7.10 -5.14
C GLN A 381 -10.87 -5.72 -4.58
N GLY A 382 -10.82 -5.58 -3.25
CA GLY A 382 -10.35 -4.37 -2.57
C GLY A 382 -8.92 -4.00 -2.93
N ILE A 383 -8.01 -4.98 -2.95
CA ILE A 383 -6.62 -4.83 -3.40
C ILE A 383 -6.57 -4.33 -4.83
N GLU A 384 -7.33 -4.94 -5.76
CA GLU A 384 -7.41 -4.47 -7.15
C GLU A 384 -7.79 -2.98 -7.22
N VAL A 385 -8.85 -2.58 -6.50
CA VAL A 385 -9.32 -1.19 -6.51
C VAL A 385 -8.28 -0.24 -5.94
N ALA A 386 -7.65 -0.59 -4.82
CA ALA A 386 -6.62 0.23 -4.18
C ALA A 386 -5.39 0.38 -5.09
N MET A 387 -4.94 -0.71 -5.73
CA MET A 387 -3.82 -0.70 -6.66
C MET A 387 -4.12 0.14 -7.91
N LYS A 388 -5.30 -0.02 -8.53
CA LYS A 388 -5.71 0.80 -9.69
C LYS A 388 -5.78 2.29 -9.33
N ARG A 389 -6.27 2.61 -8.12
CA ARG A 389 -6.28 3.99 -7.59
C ARG A 389 -4.88 4.54 -7.42
N PHE A 390 -3.94 3.77 -6.89
CA PHE A 390 -2.54 4.17 -6.79
C PHE A 390 -1.97 4.57 -8.15
N PHE A 391 -2.10 3.72 -9.18
CA PHE A 391 -1.55 4.03 -10.51
C PHE A 391 -2.24 5.22 -11.17
N TYR A 392 -3.56 5.38 -10.97
CA TYR A 392 -4.28 6.55 -11.45
C TYR A 392 -3.80 7.84 -10.75
N ALA A 393 -3.69 7.83 -9.42
CA ALA A 393 -3.21 8.97 -8.65
C ALA A 393 -1.77 9.32 -9.03
N TYR A 394 -0.90 8.31 -9.18
CA TYR A 394 0.48 8.51 -9.61
C TYR A 394 0.57 9.19 -10.99
N LYS A 395 -0.29 8.82 -11.94
CA LYS A 395 -0.41 9.53 -13.23
C LYS A 395 -0.77 11.01 -13.03
N GLN A 396 -1.67 11.31 -12.09
CA GLN A 396 -2.02 12.70 -11.79
C GLN A 396 -0.85 13.46 -11.16
N VAL A 397 -0.10 12.83 -10.24
CA VAL A 397 1.14 13.41 -9.68
C VAL A 397 2.13 13.75 -10.79
N VAL A 398 2.37 12.83 -11.73
CA VAL A 398 3.23 13.09 -12.89
C VAL A 398 2.70 14.26 -13.74
N THR A 399 1.38 14.30 -13.98
CA THR A 399 0.74 15.38 -14.75
C THR A 399 0.94 16.74 -14.10
N VAL A 400 0.77 16.85 -12.79
CA VAL A 400 0.92 18.11 -12.04
C VAL A 400 2.39 18.54 -12.00
N MET A 401 3.32 17.61 -11.78
CA MET A 401 4.74 17.94 -11.59
C MET A 401 5.51 18.13 -12.90
N MET A 402 5.09 17.46 -13.98
CA MET A 402 5.86 17.40 -15.23
C MET A 402 5.04 17.78 -16.48
N GLY A 403 3.74 18.02 -16.33
CA GLY A 403 2.84 18.30 -17.44
C GLY A 403 2.22 17.03 -18.06
N SER A 404 1.14 17.23 -18.83
CA SER A 404 0.35 16.14 -19.41
C SER A 404 1.07 15.34 -20.50
N SER A 405 2.03 15.95 -21.20
CA SER A 405 2.85 15.28 -22.21
C SER A 405 3.72 14.17 -21.64
N GLU A 406 4.10 14.28 -20.37
CA GLU A 406 4.92 13.29 -19.65
C GLU A 406 4.08 12.24 -18.92
N ALA A 407 2.75 12.38 -18.91
CA ALA A 407 1.85 11.54 -18.10
C ALA A 407 1.36 10.27 -18.81
N ASP A 408 1.44 10.19 -20.14
CA ASP A 408 0.95 9.04 -20.90
C ASP A 408 2.01 7.91 -21.05
N ASN A 409 2.54 7.46 -19.91
CA ASN A 409 3.58 6.43 -19.82
C ASN A 409 2.99 5.04 -19.49
N GLY A 410 1.94 4.61 -20.18
CA GLY A 410 1.36 3.28 -20.01
C GLY A 410 0.43 3.09 -18.79
N PHE A 411 0.34 4.07 -17.88
CA PHE A 411 -0.59 4.05 -16.74
C PHE A 411 -2.04 3.81 -17.14
N THR A 412 -2.47 4.44 -18.24
CA THR A 412 -3.84 4.37 -18.77
C THR A 412 -4.29 2.91 -18.99
N LYS A 413 -3.36 2.01 -19.35
CA LYS A 413 -3.66 0.58 -19.53
C LYS A 413 -3.96 -0.12 -18.20
N ILE A 414 -3.27 0.25 -17.12
CA ILE A 414 -3.35 -0.44 -15.82
C ILE A 414 -4.70 -0.21 -15.14
N PHE A 415 -5.19 1.04 -15.12
CA PHE A 415 -6.43 1.39 -14.41
C PHE A 415 -7.69 1.36 -15.29
N LEU A 416 -7.57 1.40 -16.62
CA LEU A 416 -8.71 1.19 -17.52
C LEU A 416 -8.92 -0.28 -17.91
N GLU A 417 -8.02 -1.17 -17.50
CA GLU A 417 -8.21 -2.60 -17.68
C GLU A 417 -9.51 -3.08 -17.01
N PRO A 418 -10.23 -4.04 -17.63
CA PRO A 418 -11.34 -4.74 -16.99
C PRO A 418 -10.94 -5.33 -15.62
N THR A 419 -11.93 -5.73 -14.82
CA THR A 419 -11.63 -6.33 -13.53
C THR A 419 -10.71 -7.54 -13.67
N TYR A 420 -9.78 -7.71 -12.72
CA TYR A 420 -8.97 -8.91 -12.63
C TYR A 420 -9.77 -10.15 -12.21
N PHE A 421 -10.99 -9.94 -11.69
CA PHE A 421 -11.89 -10.97 -11.17
C PHE A 421 -13.24 -10.99 -11.89
N PRO A 422 -13.27 -11.25 -13.22
CA PRO A 422 -14.48 -11.13 -14.04
C PRO A 422 -15.64 -12.04 -13.58
N SER A 423 -15.35 -13.27 -13.13
CA SER A 423 -16.39 -14.18 -12.64
C SER A 423 -17.04 -13.70 -11.34
N LEU A 424 -16.26 -13.07 -10.46
CA LEU A 424 -16.78 -12.49 -9.20
C LEU A 424 -17.63 -11.25 -9.45
N ASP A 425 -17.27 -10.45 -10.45
CA ASP A 425 -18.02 -9.27 -10.86
C ASP A 425 -19.34 -9.67 -11.55
N ALA A 426 -19.28 -10.62 -12.48
CA ALA A 426 -20.45 -11.20 -13.14
C ALA A 426 -21.44 -11.80 -12.12
N ALA A 427 -20.94 -12.57 -11.14
CA ALA A 427 -21.76 -13.16 -10.09
C ALA A 427 -22.64 -12.14 -9.37
N LYS A 428 -22.11 -10.94 -9.07
CA LYS A 428 -22.86 -9.88 -8.38
C LYS A 428 -24.05 -9.36 -9.19
N THR A 429 -23.92 -9.32 -10.52
CA THR A 429 -25.02 -8.93 -11.43
C THR A 429 -26.19 -9.91 -11.36
N PHE A 430 -25.92 -11.20 -11.16
CA PHE A 430 -26.94 -12.26 -11.19
C PHE A 430 -27.46 -12.69 -9.82
N LEU A 431 -26.89 -12.20 -8.71
CA LEU A 431 -27.31 -12.56 -7.35
C LEU A 431 -28.80 -12.32 -7.08
N GLY A 432 -29.37 -11.25 -7.64
CA GLY A 432 -30.80 -10.95 -7.49
C GLY A 432 -31.71 -12.00 -8.10
N TYR A 433 -31.32 -12.59 -9.23
CA TYR A 433 -32.05 -13.66 -9.90
C TYR A 433 -31.85 -15.01 -9.22
N TYR A 434 -30.66 -15.26 -8.69
CA TYR A 434 -30.34 -16.49 -7.97
C TYR A 434 -31.21 -16.70 -6.73
N ASN A 435 -31.47 -15.63 -5.97
CA ASN A 435 -32.27 -15.70 -4.75
C ASN A 435 -33.79 -15.78 -4.98
N GLN A 436 -34.24 -15.66 -6.23
CA GLN A 436 -35.66 -15.76 -6.62
C GLN A 436 -36.07 -17.18 -7.04
N ASN A 437 -35.08 -18.01 -7.37
CA ASN A 437 -35.22 -19.45 -7.59
C ASN A 437 -34.84 -20.20 -6.31
#